data_AF-A0A5N5T782-F1
#
_entry.id   AF-A0A5N5T782-F1
#
_cell.length_a   1.000
_cell.length_b   1.000
_cell.length_c   1.000
_cell.angle_alpha   90.00
_cell.angle_beta   90.00
_cell.angle_gamma   90.00
#
_symmetry.space_group_name_H-M   'P 1'
#
loop_
_entity.id
_entity.type
_entity.pdbx_description
1 polymer ?
#
loop_
_entity_poly.entity_id
_entity_poly.type
_entity_poly.pdbx_seq_one_letter_code
_entity_poly.pdbx_strand_id
1 'polypeptide(L)'
;MYDRAEANSNKLEESLLLLEQWKRRGDDLLYSMLPRQVAEHLRQGKDPITTCQTFEEVSVLFAETTFVDEKANLPALDIVRSVNSTFSLLDDITEKYHVFKVNLENNY
;
A
#
# COMPACT_ATOMS: atom_id res chain seq x y z
N MET A 1 -5.50 -46.60 11.59
CA MET A 1 -5.80 -46.05 10.24
C MET A 1 -6.51 -44.70 10.35
N TYR A 2 -7.44 -44.51 11.29
CA TYR A 2 -8.12 -43.23 11.52
C TYR A 2 -7.20 -42.07 11.94
N ASP A 3 -6.23 -42.30 12.84
CA ASP A 3 -5.31 -41.24 13.31
C ASP A 3 -4.52 -40.56 12.20
N ARG A 4 -4.20 -41.32 11.13
CA ARG A 4 -3.42 -40.82 10.00
C ARG A 4 -4.27 -39.99 9.04
N ALA A 5 -5.56 -40.32 8.92
CA ALA A 5 -6.52 -39.54 8.14
C ALA A 5 -6.86 -38.23 8.85
N GLU A 6 -7.03 -38.27 10.17
CA GLU A 6 -7.30 -37.09 11.01
C GLU A 6 -6.10 -36.13 11.03
N ALA A 7 -4.87 -36.66 11.21
CA ALA A 7 -3.65 -35.85 11.12
C ALA A 7 -3.44 -35.23 9.72
N ASN A 8 -3.83 -35.92 8.65
CA ASN A 8 -3.78 -35.36 7.30
C ASN A 8 -4.86 -34.29 7.08
N SER A 9 -6.06 -34.47 7.65
CA SER A 9 -7.14 -33.48 7.60
C SER A 9 -6.74 -32.20 8.31
N ASN A 10 -6.19 -32.29 9.53
CA ASN A 10 -5.75 -31.13 10.30
C ASN A 10 -4.61 -30.38 9.58
N LYS A 11 -3.64 -31.09 9.00
CA LYS A 11 -2.58 -30.47 8.20
C LYS A 11 -3.10 -29.79 6.94
N LEU A 12 -4.12 -30.37 6.31
CA LEU A 12 -4.74 -29.76 5.13
C LEU A 12 -5.45 -28.47 5.50
N GLU A 13 -6.20 -28.47 6.60
CA GLU A 13 -6.91 -27.30 7.12
C GLU A 13 -5.93 -26.18 7.53
N GLU A 14 -4.86 -26.54 8.23
CA GLU A 14 -3.79 -25.61 8.60
C GLU A 14 -3.10 -25.00 7.36
N SER A 15 -2.84 -25.83 6.34
CA SER A 15 -2.25 -25.36 5.08
C SER A 15 -3.19 -24.44 4.29
N LEU A 16 -4.50 -24.68 4.33
CA LEU A 16 -5.51 -23.81 3.70
C LEU A 16 -5.58 -22.46 4.41
N LEU A 17 -5.58 -22.44 5.75
CA LEU A 17 -5.54 -21.20 6.54
C LEU A 17 -4.29 -20.37 6.25
N LEU A 18 -3.13 -21.01 6.17
CA LEU A 18 -1.88 -20.35 5.79
C LEU A 18 -1.99 -19.75 4.37
N LEU A 19 -2.51 -20.51 3.41
CA LEU A 19 -2.71 -20.04 2.03
C LEU A 19 -3.59 -18.78 1.97
N GLU A 20 -4.69 -18.74 2.73
CA GLU A 20 -5.56 -17.56 2.80
C GLU A 20 -4.85 -16.36 3.41
N GLN A 21 -4.07 -16.55 4.48
CA GLN A 21 -3.29 -15.47 5.08
C GLN A 21 -2.25 -14.90 4.11
N TRP A 22 -1.53 -15.76 3.38
CA TRP A 22 -0.55 -15.34 2.38
C TRP A 22 -1.22 -14.59 1.22
N LYS A 23 -2.37 -15.07 0.75
CA LYS A 23 -3.16 -14.37 -0.27
C LYS A 23 -3.55 -12.98 0.21
N ARG A 24 -4.12 -12.86 1.41
CA ARG A 24 -4.58 -11.59 1.95
C ARG A 24 -3.44 -10.58 2.12
N ARG A 25 -2.30 -11.02 2.63
CA ARG A 25 -1.10 -10.17 2.73
C ARG A 25 -0.59 -9.71 1.36
N GLY A 26 -0.63 -10.60 0.37
CA GLY A 26 -0.28 -10.26 -1.02
C GLY A 26 -1.20 -9.20 -1.60
N ASP A 27 -2.51 -9.35 -1.39
CA ASP A 27 -3.52 -8.39 -1.83
C ASP A 27 -3.34 -7.03 -1.14
N ASP A 28 -3.16 -7.01 0.19
CA ASP A 28 -2.95 -5.78 0.95
C ASP A 28 -1.70 -5.02 0.49
N LEU A 29 -0.61 -5.73 0.16
CA LEU A 29 0.60 -5.13 -0.41
C LEU A 29 0.38 -4.61 -1.84
N LEU A 30 -0.39 -5.33 -2.65
CA LEU A 30 -0.72 -4.88 -4.00
C LEU A 30 -1.49 -3.56 -3.97
N TYR A 31 -2.45 -3.42 -3.05
CA TYR A 31 -3.23 -2.19 -2.88
C TYR A 31 -2.45 -1.05 -2.24
N SER A 32 -1.37 -1.32 -1.50
CA SER A 32 -0.50 -0.28 -0.95
C SER A 32 0.50 0.26 -1.97
N MET A 33 0.83 -0.53 -3.00
CA MET A 33 1.78 -0.15 -4.06
C MET A 33 1.09 0.36 -5.33
N LEU A 34 -0.14 -0.07 -5.61
CA LEU A 34 -0.87 0.28 -6.82
C LEU A 34 -2.27 0.82 -6.48
N PRO A 35 -2.79 1.77 -7.28
CA PRO A 35 -4.16 2.25 -7.09
C PRO A 35 -5.14 1.08 -7.18
N ARG A 36 -6.16 1.04 -6.29
CA ARG A 36 -7.13 -0.07 -6.21
C ARG A 36 -7.73 -0.45 -7.56
N GLN A 37 -8.01 0.54 -8.42
CA GLN A 37 -8.55 0.27 -9.76
C GLN A 37 -7.56 -0.49 -10.65
N VAL A 38 -6.27 -0.17 -10.60
CA VAL A 38 -5.22 -0.85 -11.36
C VAL A 38 -4.96 -2.24 -10.77
N ALA A 39 -4.89 -2.34 -9.44
CA ALA A 39 -4.73 -3.61 -8.73
C ALA A 39 -5.88 -4.60 -9.02
N GLU A 40 -7.13 -4.14 -9.02
CA GLU A 40 -8.30 -4.97 -9.37
C GLU A 40 -8.23 -5.47 -10.82
N HIS A 41 -7.82 -4.61 -11.76
CA HIS A 41 -7.66 -5.00 -13.16
C HIS A 41 -6.55 -6.06 -13.35
N LEU A 42 -5.41 -5.87 -12.69
CA LEU A 42 -4.32 -6.85 -12.69
C LEU A 42 -4.74 -8.17 -12.03
N ARG A 43 -5.50 -8.12 -10.94
CA ARG A 43 -6.05 -9.30 -10.25
C ARG A 43 -7.02 -10.09 -11.12
N GLN A 44 -7.76 -9.41 -12.00
CA GLN A 44 -8.65 -10.04 -12.98
C GLN A 44 -7.90 -10.62 -14.19
N GLY A 45 -6.56 -10.51 -14.24
CA GLY A 45 -5.74 -11.01 -15.33
C GLY A 45 -5.78 -10.14 -16.59
N LYS A 46 -6.19 -8.87 -16.48
CA LYS A 46 -6.16 -7.93 -17.60
C LYS A 46 -4.72 -7.55 -17.94
N ASP A 47 -4.49 -7.25 -19.22
CA ASP A 47 -3.17 -6.86 -19.70
C ASP A 47 -2.73 -5.55 -19.00
N PRO A 48 -1.50 -5.49 -18.45
CA PRO A 48 -0.98 -4.31 -17.76
C PRO A 48 -1.07 -3.03 -18.60
N ILE A 49 -0.90 -3.16 -19.91
CA ILE A 49 -0.89 -2.03 -20.86
C ILE A 49 -2.31 -1.48 -21.06
N THR A 50 -3.31 -2.37 -21.10
CA THR A 50 -4.72 -1.96 -21.19
C THR A 50 -5.27 -1.35 -19.90
N THR A 51 -4.53 -1.48 -18.80
CA THR A 51 -4.89 -0.91 -17.50
C THR A 51 -4.44 0.55 -17.37
N CYS A 52 -3.62 1.05 -18.31
CA CYS A 52 -3.25 2.46 -18.40
C CYS A 52 -4.48 3.32 -18.73
N GLN A 53 -4.91 4.14 -17.76
CA GLN A 53 -6.00 5.10 -17.95
C GLN A 53 -5.44 6.42 -18.46
N THR A 54 -6.09 6.98 -19.49
CA THR A 54 -5.84 8.35 -19.94
C THR A 54 -6.95 9.22 -19.38
N PHE A 55 -6.57 10.35 -18.79
CA PHE A 55 -7.51 11.32 -18.23
C PHE A 55 -7.44 12.60 -19.06
N GLU A 56 -8.59 13.14 -19.46
CA GLU A 56 -8.66 14.39 -20.23
C GLU A 56 -8.21 15.61 -19.40
N GLU A 57 -8.48 15.58 -18.09
CA GLU A 57 -8.09 16.62 -17.14
C GLU A 57 -7.65 15.99 -15.82
N VAL A 58 -6.50 16.43 -15.29
CA VAL A 58 -5.96 15.99 -14.00
C VAL A 58 -5.47 17.19 -13.19
N SER A 59 -5.65 17.11 -11.86
CA SER A 59 -5.05 18.05 -10.91
C SER A 59 -3.95 17.34 -10.13
N VAL A 60 -2.75 17.91 -10.12
CA VAL A 60 -1.59 17.35 -9.43
C VAL A 60 -1.21 18.24 -8.26
N LEU A 61 -1.08 17.66 -7.06
CA LEU A 61 -0.61 18.35 -5.86
C LEU A 61 0.82 17.91 -5.55
N PHE A 62 1.74 18.86 -5.51
CA PHE A 62 3.10 18.64 -4.99
C PHE A 62 3.16 19.11 -3.54
N ALA A 63 3.55 18.20 -2.65
CA ALA A 63 3.77 18.50 -1.24
C ALA A 63 5.23 18.20 -0.90
N GLU A 64 6.01 19.25 -0.67
CA GLU A 64 7.37 19.15 -0.13
C GLU A 64 7.36 19.61 1.32
N THR A 65 8.15 18.93 2.15
CA THR A 65 8.21 19.20 3.57
C THR A 65 9.56 19.82 3.95
N THR A 66 9.60 21.14 4.03
CA THR A 66 10.80 21.91 4.39
C THR A 66 10.90 22.08 5.91
N PHE A 67 11.34 21.04 6.61
CA PHE A 67 11.52 21.11 8.08
C PHE A 67 12.97 21.32 8.53
N VAL A 68 13.94 21.36 7.61
CA VAL A 68 15.36 21.34 7.96
C VAL A 68 15.84 22.67 8.53
N ASP A 69 15.41 23.81 7.99
CA ASP A 69 15.88 25.13 8.44
C ASP A 69 15.26 25.60 9.77
N GLU A 70 13.98 25.27 10.03
CA GLU A 70 13.28 25.76 11.24
C GLU A 70 13.49 24.87 12.48
N LYS A 71 13.95 23.63 12.31
CA LYS A 71 14.05 22.62 13.38
C LYS A 71 15.47 22.16 13.70
N ALA A 72 16.49 22.95 13.35
CA ALA A 72 17.91 22.62 13.53
C ALA A 72 18.32 22.17 14.96
N ASN A 73 17.54 22.53 15.99
CA ASN A 73 17.81 22.18 17.39
C ASN A 73 16.92 21.05 17.96
N LEU A 74 16.05 20.43 17.15
CA LEU A 74 15.19 19.33 17.60
C LEU A 74 15.87 17.97 17.42
N PRO A 75 15.65 17.00 18.34
CA PRO A 75 16.13 15.64 18.16
C PRO A 75 15.60 15.04 16.84
N ALA A 76 16.46 14.32 16.11
CA ALA A 76 16.11 13.72 14.82
C ALA A 76 14.84 12.86 14.89
N LEU A 77 14.60 12.17 16.00
CA LEU A 77 13.41 11.36 16.22
C LEU A 77 12.12 12.20 16.23
N ASP A 78 12.15 13.40 16.80
CA ASP A 78 10.98 14.27 16.90
C ASP A 78 10.67 14.93 15.55
N ILE A 79 11.70 15.23 14.76
CA ILE A 79 11.55 15.69 13.37
C ILE A 79 10.86 14.58 12.55
N VAL A 80 11.36 13.34 12.61
CA VAL A 80 10.76 12.20 11.90
C VAL A 80 9.31 11.96 12.33
N ARG A 81 9.01 12.04 13.64
CA ARG A 81 7.63 11.92 14.13
C ARG A 81 6.71 13.01 13.60
N SER A 82 7.18 14.25 13.57
CA SER A 82 6.42 15.38 13.03
C SER A 82 6.15 15.21 11.54
N VAL A 83 7.16 14.84 10.77
CA VAL A 83 7.05 14.56 9.34
C VAL A 83 6.04 13.43 9.09
N ASN A 84 6.19 12.33 9.82
CA ASN A 84 5.30 11.19 9.71
C ASN A 84 3.85 11.57 10.02
N SER A 85 3.62 12.38 11.06
CA SER A 85 2.27 12.86 11.40
C SER A 85 1.65 13.74 10.30
N THR A 86 2.45 14.59 9.66
CA THR A 86 1.97 15.42 8.54
C THR A 86 1.61 14.55 7.33
N PHE A 87 2.46 13.57 6.98
CA PHE A 87 2.16 12.64 5.89
C PHE A 87 0.97 11.73 6.21
N SER A 88 0.82 11.25 7.44
CA SER A 88 -0.36 10.47 7.84
C SER A 88 -1.65 11.27 7.70
N LEU A 89 -1.66 12.56 8.08
CA LEU A 89 -2.83 13.42 7.88
C LEU A 89 -3.14 13.64 6.39
N LEU A 90 -2.11 13.82 5.57
CA LEU A 90 -2.26 13.91 4.13
C LEU A 90 -2.80 12.59 3.55
N ASP A 91 -2.35 11.45 4.06
CA ASP A 91 -2.82 10.12 3.65
C ASP A 91 -4.30 9.94 3.97
N ASP A 92 -4.75 10.33 5.17
CA ASP A 92 -6.16 10.28 5.57
C ASP A 92 -7.06 11.13 4.65
N ILE A 93 -6.61 12.35 4.30
CA ILE A 93 -7.33 13.24 3.39
C ILE A 93 -7.36 12.64 1.98
N THR A 94 -6.23 12.12 1.51
CA THR A 94 -6.08 11.52 0.18
C THR A 94 -6.96 10.28 0.04
N GLU A 95 -7.04 9.43 1.07
CA GLU A 95 -7.90 8.27 1.10
C GLU A 95 -9.39 8.66 1.10
N LYS A 96 -9.76 9.69 1.87
CA LYS A 96 -11.14 10.21 1.92
C LYS A 96 -11.64 10.73 0.57
N TYR A 97 -10.79 11.38 -0.21
CA TYR A 97 -11.15 11.93 -1.53
C TYR A 97 -10.83 11.00 -2.69
N HIS A 98 -10.37 9.76 -2.42
CA HIS A 98 -9.92 8.80 -3.43
C HIS A 98 -8.88 9.39 -4.41
N VAL A 99 -8.06 10.32 -3.93
CA VAL A 99 -7.00 10.98 -4.71
C VAL A 99 -5.80 10.03 -4.81
N PHE A 100 -5.10 10.06 -5.93
CA PHE A 100 -3.95 9.18 -6.16
C PHE A 100 -2.68 9.74 -5.53
N LYS A 101 -2.12 9.04 -4.54
CA LYS A 101 -0.79 9.35 -3.99
C LYS A 101 0.29 8.73 -4.87
N VAL A 102 1.10 9.57 -5.50
CA VAL A 102 2.32 9.15 -6.20
C VAL A 102 3.50 9.29 -5.26
N ASN A 103 4.19 8.19 -4.97
CA ASN A 103 5.49 8.25 -4.31
C ASN A 103 6.55 8.52 -5.38
N LEU A 104 7.07 9.74 -5.41
CA LEU A 104 8.24 10.06 -6.21
C LEU A 104 9.48 9.60 -5.43
N GLU A 105 10.18 8.59 -5.93
CA GLU A 105 11.52 8.30 -5.43
C GLU A 105 12.43 9.43 -5.88
N ASN A 106 12.97 10.18 -4.91
CA ASN A 106 14.05 11.14 -5.15
C ASN A 106 15.28 10.35 -5.62
N ASN A 107 15.45 10.23 -6.94
CA ASN A 107 16.70 9.80 -7.56
C ASN A 107 17.72 10.93 -7.38
N TYR A 108 18.60 10.77 -6.40
CA TYR A 108 19.87 11.48 -6.32
C TYR A 108 21.01 10.50 -6.59
#